data_AF-A0A4Q4D2Z2-F1
#
_entry.id   AF-A0A4Q4D2Z2-F1
#
_cell.length_a   1.000
_cell.length_b   1.000
_cell.length_c   1.000
_cell.angle_alpha   90.00
_cell.angle_beta   90.00
_cell.angle_gamma   90.00
#
_symmetry.space_group_name_H-M   'P 1'
#
loop_
_entity.id
_entity.type
_entity.pdbx_description
1 polymer ?
#
loop_
_entity_poly.entity_id
_entity_poly.type
_entity_poly.pdbx_seq_one_letter_code
_entity_poly.pdbx_strand_id
1 'polypeptide(L)'
;GMTELEVDSLDLDDLYDQGTIDLDAARDLPCHTGLVLLSDKGSGLGRVTADKQVQLIRGDRDAFGIKGRSAEQRVALDLLLDPEIGIVSLGGRAGTGKSAMAICAGLEAVMERRQHKKVVVFRPLYAVGGQDLGYLPGSSEEKMGPWAQAVFDSLGAVASPHVVEEILDRGMLEVLPLTHIRGRSLHDSFVIVDEAQSLERNVLLTVLSRIGANSKVVLTHDVAQRDNLRVGRHDGVVAVVEKLKGHPLFAHVTLTRSERSPVAALVTEMLEDVSL
;
A
#
# COMPACT_ATOMS: atom_id res chain seq x y z
N GLY A 1 3.91 -2.80 -11.39
CA GLY A 1 2.62 -2.67 -12.12
C GLY A 1 2.01 -4.04 -12.30
N MET A 2 0.86 -4.13 -12.96
CA MET A 2 0.23 -5.39 -13.37
C MET A 2 0.40 -5.62 -14.87
N THR A 3 0.56 -6.87 -15.29
CA THR A 3 0.64 -7.26 -16.70
C THR A 3 -0.10 -8.57 -16.91
N GLU A 4 -0.80 -8.69 -18.02
CA GLU A 4 -1.44 -9.94 -18.43
C GLU A 4 -0.52 -10.65 -19.43
N LEU A 5 -0.32 -11.95 -19.25
CA LEU A 5 0.46 -12.79 -20.16
C LEU A 5 -0.34 -14.03 -20.53
N GLU A 6 -0.36 -14.36 -21.81
CA GLU A 6 -0.83 -15.66 -22.28
C GLU A 6 0.29 -16.69 -22.08
N VAL A 7 -0.05 -17.84 -21.50
CA VAL A 7 0.86 -18.95 -21.21
C VAL A 7 0.21 -20.28 -21.59
N ASP A 8 1.03 -21.29 -21.86
CA ASP A 8 0.54 -22.64 -22.09
C ASP A 8 -0.03 -23.23 -20.79
N SER A 9 -1.03 -24.12 -20.88
CA SER A 9 -1.58 -24.75 -19.67
C SER A 9 -0.55 -25.59 -18.91
N LEU A 10 0.46 -26.14 -19.59
CA LEU A 10 1.56 -26.86 -18.95
C LEU A 10 2.43 -25.93 -18.09
N ASP A 11 2.73 -24.71 -18.56
CA ASP A 11 3.49 -23.72 -17.78
C ASP A 11 2.73 -23.32 -16.52
N LEU A 12 1.39 -23.20 -16.63
CA LEU A 12 0.55 -22.87 -15.51
C LEU A 12 0.51 -24.02 -14.48
N ASP A 13 0.38 -25.27 -14.93
CA ASP A 13 0.43 -26.45 -14.07
C ASP A 13 1.80 -26.55 -13.36
N ASP A 14 2.91 -26.38 -14.09
CA ASP A 14 4.27 -26.36 -13.53
C ASP A 14 4.45 -25.24 -12.50
N LEU A 15 3.90 -24.05 -12.74
CA LEU A 15 3.94 -22.96 -11.77
C LEU A 15 3.15 -23.30 -10.49
N TYR A 16 2.00 -23.97 -10.59
CA TYR A 16 1.25 -24.39 -9.42
C TYR A 16 1.97 -25.48 -8.62
N ASP A 17 2.64 -26.40 -9.30
CA ASP A 17 3.37 -27.53 -8.68
C ASP A 17 4.71 -27.10 -8.06
N GLN A 18 5.48 -26.28 -8.78
CA GLN A 18 6.83 -25.89 -8.36
C GLN A 18 6.85 -24.56 -7.58
N GLY A 19 5.83 -23.72 -7.74
CA GLY A 19 5.71 -22.40 -7.11
C GLY A 19 6.53 -21.30 -7.79
N THR A 20 7.44 -21.65 -8.69
CA THR A 20 8.24 -20.72 -9.51
C THR A 20 8.47 -21.32 -10.90
N ILE A 21 8.55 -20.48 -11.92
CA ILE A 21 8.82 -20.89 -13.30
C ILE A 21 9.66 -19.82 -14.02
N ASP A 22 10.48 -20.21 -14.99
CA ASP A 22 11.16 -19.29 -15.91
C ASP A 22 10.30 -19.13 -17.18
N LEU A 23 9.76 -17.93 -17.39
CA LEU A 23 8.93 -17.60 -18.56
C LEU A 23 9.61 -16.53 -19.39
N ASP A 24 9.90 -16.85 -20.65
CA ASP A 24 10.54 -15.93 -21.59
C ASP A 24 9.81 -14.58 -21.68
N ALA A 25 8.46 -14.61 -21.71
CA ALA A 25 7.62 -13.42 -21.81
C ALA A 25 7.71 -12.48 -20.58
N ALA A 26 8.19 -12.99 -19.43
CA ALA A 26 8.29 -12.22 -18.19
C ALA A 26 9.70 -11.65 -17.93
N ARG A 27 10.74 -12.10 -18.64
CA ARG A 27 12.15 -11.76 -18.35
C ARG A 27 12.45 -10.27 -18.43
N ASP A 28 11.87 -9.59 -19.41
CA ASP A 28 12.08 -8.16 -19.63
C ASP A 28 11.22 -7.28 -18.70
N LEU A 29 10.27 -7.87 -17.98
CA LEU A 29 9.43 -7.12 -17.05
C LEU A 29 10.24 -6.70 -15.82
N PRO A 30 9.96 -5.50 -15.25
CA PRO A 30 10.59 -5.07 -14.02
C PRO A 30 10.38 -6.07 -12.88
N CYS A 31 11.34 -6.16 -11.98
CA CYS A 31 11.18 -6.90 -10.72
C CYS A 31 9.91 -6.43 -9.97
N HIS A 32 9.22 -7.38 -9.33
CA HIS A 32 7.95 -7.22 -8.61
C HIS A 32 6.76 -6.79 -9.47
N THR A 33 6.84 -6.96 -10.79
CA THR A 33 5.65 -6.82 -11.65
C THR A 33 4.69 -7.97 -11.36
N GLY A 34 3.46 -7.64 -10.97
CA GLY A 34 2.40 -8.62 -10.79
C GLY A 34 1.87 -9.08 -12.14
N LEU A 35 1.55 -10.37 -12.24
CA LEU A 35 1.17 -11.04 -13.47
C LEU A 35 -0.20 -11.69 -13.29
N VAL A 36 -1.08 -11.48 -14.27
CA VAL A 36 -2.24 -12.35 -14.52
C VAL A 36 -1.85 -13.26 -15.66
N LEU A 37 -1.71 -14.55 -15.36
CA LEU A 37 -1.36 -15.57 -16.33
C LEU A 37 -2.64 -16.20 -16.86
N LEU A 38 -2.84 -16.16 -18.17
CA LEU A 38 -4.04 -16.67 -18.83
C LEU A 38 -3.67 -17.87 -19.69
N SER A 39 -4.39 -18.97 -19.52
CA SER A 39 -4.28 -20.17 -20.34
C SER A 39 -5.67 -20.60 -20.83
N ASP A 40 -5.70 -21.54 -21.76
CA ASP A 40 -6.93 -22.15 -22.26
C ASP A 40 -7.73 -22.91 -21.18
N LYS A 41 -7.05 -23.39 -20.12
CA LYS A 41 -7.67 -24.18 -19.03
C LYS A 41 -7.93 -23.40 -17.75
N GLY A 42 -7.46 -22.15 -17.65
CA GLY A 42 -7.62 -21.37 -16.43
C GLY A 42 -6.69 -20.17 -16.33
N SER A 43 -6.60 -19.61 -15.14
CA SER A 43 -5.73 -18.47 -14.86
C SER A 43 -4.94 -18.64 -13.57
N GLY A 44 -3.83 -17.93 -13.47
CA GLY A 44 -2.99 -17.85 -12.27
C GLY A 44 -2.58 -16.43 -11.97
N LEU A 45 -2.14 -16.21 -10.74
CA LEU A 45 -1.48 -14.98 -10.34
C LEU A 45 -0.03 -15.27 -10.03
N GLY A 46 0.87 -14.41 -10.49
CA GLY A 46 2.28 -14.48 -10.18
C GLY A 46 2.89 -13.11 -10.02
N ARG A 47 4.18 -13.07 -9.69
CA ARG A 47 5.01 -11.87 -9.80
C ARG A 47 6.39 -12.19 -10.31
N VAL A 48 7.02 -11.23 -10.95
CA VAL A 48 8.41 -11.31 -11.39
C VAL A 48 9.34 -11.12 -10.19
N THR A 49 10.28 -12.04 -9.99
CA THR A 49 11.28 -11.99 -8.91
C THR A 49 12.54 -11.21 -9.34
N ALA A 50 13.50 -11.05 -8.43
CA ALA A 50 14.75 -10.33 -8.71
C ALA A 50 15.65 -11.05 -9.72
N ASP A 51 15.61 -12.38 -9.73
CA ASP A 51 16.28 -13.28 -10.66
C ASP A 51 15.47 -13.55 -11.95
N LYS A 52 14.41 -12.76 -12.18
CA LYS A 52 13.58 -12.78 -13.42
C LYS A 52 12.76 -14.05 -13.64
N GLN A 53 12.55 -14.83 -12.59
CA GLN A 53 11.55 -15.89 -12.59
C GLN A 53 10.15 -15.34 -12.28
N VAL A 54 9.13 -16.13 -12.56
CA VAL A 54 7.76 -15.88 -12.13
C VAL A 54 7.47 -16.74 -10.91
N GLN A 55 7.17 -16.10 -9.78
CA GLN A 55 6.73 -16.75 -8.56
C GLN A 55 5.21 -16.75 -8.46
N LEU A 56 4.62 -17.88 -8.09
CA LEU A 56 3.19 -18.04 -7.86
C LEU A 56 2.73 -17.19 -6.66
N ILE A 57 1.64 -16.45 -6.86
CA ILE A 57 0.89 -15.80 -5.78
C ILE A 57 -0.36 -16.61 -5.50
N ARG A 58 -0.38 -17.27 -4.34
CA ARG A 58 -1.53 -18.05 -3.90
C ARG A 58 -2.72 -17.14 -3.55
N GLY A 59 -3.91 -17.53 -4.01
CA GLY A 59 -5.13 -16.74 -3.87
C GLY A 59 -5.76 -16.72 -2.47
N ASP A 60 -5.26 -17.54 -1.54
CA ASP A 60 -5.78 -17.73 -0.18
C ASP A 60 -5.03 -16.89 0.86
N ARG A 61 -4.05 -16.08 0.46
CA ARG A 61 -3.30 -15.21 1.38
C ARG A 61 -4.23 -14.25 2.12
N ASP A 62 -3.97 -14.15 3.41
CA ASP A 62 -4.64 -13.28 4.36
C ASP A 62 -3.58 -12.46 5.11
N ALA A 63 -3.94 -11.24 5.51
CA ALA A 63 -3.15 -10.44 6.43
C ALA A 63 -4.09 -9.89 7.50
N PHE A 64 -3.95 -10.33 8.75
CA PHE A 64 -4.79 -9.85 9.85
C PHE A 64 -6.30 -9.82 9.51
N GLY A 65 -6.80 -10.89 8.89
CA GLY A 65 -8.21 -11.07 8.52
C GLY A 65 -8.63 -10.43 7.19
N ILE A 66 -7.74 -9.70 6.50
CA ILE A 66 -8.03 -9.12 5.17
C ILE A 66 -7.53 -10.03 4.05
N LYS A 67 -8.42 -10.28 3.07
CA LYS A 67 -8.11 -11.02 1.83
C LYS A 67 -8.25 -10.13 0.61
N GLY A 68 -7.39 -10.34 -0.38
CA GLY A 68 -7.45 -9.65 -1.66
C GLY A 68 -8.64 -10.15 -2.50
N ARG A 69 -9.52 -9.23 -2.87
CA ARG A 69 -10.73 -9.53 -3.68
C ARG A 69 -10.49 -9.39 -5.18
N SER A 70 -9.50 -8.59 -5.56
CA SER A 70 -9.01 -8.47 -6.94
C SER A 70 -7.60 -9.05 -7.10
N ALA A 71 -7.17 -9.26 -8.34
CA ALA A 71 -5.81 -9.69 -8.65
C ALA A 71 -4.76 -8.71 -8.07
N GLU A 72 -5.00 -7.40 -8.23
CA GLU A 72 -4.10 -6.36 -7.78
C GLU A 72 -4.02 -6.29 -6.26
N GLN A 73 -5.12 -6.53 -5.54
CA GLN A 73 -5.11 -6.60 -4.08
C GLN A 73 -4.37 -7.84 -3.56
N ARG A 74 -4.50 -8.99 -4.24
CA ARG A 74 -3.76 -10.21 -3.89
C ARG A 74 -2.27 -10.03 -4.11
N VAL A 75 -1.88 -9.43 -5.23
CA VAL A 75 -0.49 -9.02 -5.49
C VAL A 75 -0.03 -8.01 -4.45
N ALA A 76 -0.84 -7.01 -4.10
CA ALA A 76 -0.50 -6.03 -3.07
C ALA A 76 -0.21 -6.70 -1.72
N LEU A 77 -1.06 -7.62 -1.27
CA LEU A 77 -0.85 -8.36 -0.02
C LEU A 77 0.42 -9.22 -0.10
N ASP A 78 0.67 -9.91 -1.23
CA ASP A 78 1.92 -10.65 -1.42
C ASP A 78 3.16 -9.77 -1.24
N LEU A 79 3.20 -8.60 -1.90
CA LEU A 79 4.30 -7.64 -1.82
C LEU A 79 4.46 -7.02 -0.43
N LEU A 80 3.35 -6.72 0.26
CA LEU A 80 3.37 -6.17 1.61
C LEU A 80 3.94 -7.18 2.62
N LEU A 81 3.59 -8.45 2.45
CA LEU A 81 3.96 -9.55 3.34
C LEU A 81 5.36 -10.13 3.06
N ASP A 82 5.99 -9.81 1.93
CA ASP A 82 7.34 -10.24 1.61
C ASP A 82 8.39 -9.41 2.40
N PRO A 83 9.15 -10.02 3.34
CA PRO A 83 10.13 -9.28 4.15
C PRO A 83 11.33 -8.75 3.35
N GLU A 84 11.59 -9.24 2.13
CA GLU A 84 12.72 -8.81 1.31
C GLU A 84 12.46 -7.45 0.63
N ILE A 85 11.20 -7.01 0.56
CA ILE A 85 10.82 -5.75 -0.08
C ILE A 85 10.76 -4.62 0.96
N GLY A 86 11.77 -3.75 0.95
CA GLY A 86 11.85 -2.62 1.91
C GLY A 86 10.88 -1.47 1.64
N ILE A 87 10.53 -1.22 0.37
CA ILE A 87 9.68 -0.09 -0.05
C ILE A 87 8.54 -0.61 -0.92
N VAL A 88 7.30 -0.39 -0.50
CA VAL A 88 6.10 -0.75 -1.26
C VAL A 88 5.30 0.50 -1.60
N SER A 89 4.96 0.69 -2.87
CA SER A 89 4.07 1.76 -3.30
C SER A 89 2.71 1.19 -3.73
N LEU A 90 1.65 1.58 -3.03
CA LEU A 90 0.27 1.25 -3.37
C LEU A 90 -0.40 2.48 -3.99
N GLY A 91 -0.56 2.48 -5.31
CA GLY A 91 -1.33 3.49 -6.04
C GLY A 91 -2.79 3.07 -6.20
N GLY A 92 -3.70 4.01 -6.43
CA GLY A 92 -5.08 3.69 -6.82
C GLY A 92 -6.10 4.71 -6.32
N ARG A 93 -7.32 4.67 -6.87
CA ARG A 93 -8.39 5.61 -6.49
C ARG A 93 -8.84 5.43 -5.04
N ALA A 94 -9.51 6.42 -4.46
CA ALA A 94 -10.15 6.27 -3.16
C ALA A 94 -11.15 5.09 -3.12
N GLY A 95 -11.15 4.32 -2.03
CA GLY A 95 -12.03 3.15 -1.88
C GLY A 95 -11.49 1.83 -2.45
N THR A 96 -10.25 1.79 -2.95
CA THR A 96 -9.58 0.58 -3.44
C THR A 96 -8.93 -0.27 -2.33
N GLY A 97 -8.98 0.17 -1.08
CA GLY A 97 -8.50 -0.60 0.09
C GLY A 97 -7.02 -0.42 0.46
N LYS A 98 -6.30 0.53 -0.16
CA LYS A 98 -4.85 0.77 0.05
C LYS A 98 -4.44 0.84 1.54
N SER A 99 -5.04 1.78 2.29
CA SER A 99 -4.64 2.06 3.66
C SER A 99 -5.03 0.89 4.59
N ALA A 100 -6.22 0.30 4.40
CA ALA A 100 -6.64 -0.88 5.16
C ALA A 100 -5.69 -2.08 4.95
N MET A 101 -5.35 -2.42 3.70
CA MET A 101 -4.39 -3.50 3.43
C MET A 101 -3.01 -3.22 4.01
N ALA A 102 -2.51 -1.97 3.92
CA ALA A 102 -1.23 -1.60 4.49
C ALA A 102 -1.21 -1.75 6.02
N ILE A 103 -2.28 -1.30 6.69
CA ILE A 103 -2.42 -1.41 8.15
C ILE A 103 -2.52 -2.88 8.57
N CYS A 104 -3.38 -3.68 7.93
CA CYS A 104 -3.52 -5.10 8.23
C CYS A 104 -2.22 -5.87 8.00
N ALA A 105 -1.52 -5.63 6.89
CA ALA A 105 -0.21 -6.23 6.64
C ALA A 105 0.85 -5.80 7.66
N GLY A 106 0.79 -4.55 8.12
CA GLY A 106 1.65 -4.06 9.20
C GLY A 106 1.37 -4.78 10.53
N LEU A 107 0.11 -4.92 10.90
CA LEU A 107 -0.29 -5.61 12.13
C LEU A 107 0.03 -7.11 12.08
N GLU A 108 -0.21 -7.76 10.95
CA GLU A 108 0.25 -9.13 10.66
C GLU A 108 1.77 -9.25 10.90
N ALA A 109 2.55 -8.30 10.37
CA ALA A 109 4.00 -8.30 10.54
C ALA A 109 4.45 -8.08 12.00
N VAL A 110 3.66 -7.39 12.82
CA VAL A 110 3.96 -7.11 14.24
C VAL A 110 3.47 -8.23 15.16
N MET A 111 2.22 -8.66 15.02
CA MET A 111 1.53 -9.54 15.97
C MET A 111 1.79 -11.01 15.66
N GLU A 112 1.56 -11.42 14.41
CA GLU A 112 1.63 -12.83 14.00
C GLU A 112 3.07 -13.21 13.65
N ARG A 113 3.75 -12.39 12.84
CA ARG A 113 5.08 -12.72 12.31
C ARG A 113 6.23 -12.20 13.16
N ARG A 114 5.96 -11.24 14.06
CA ARG A 114 6.96 -10.62 14.95
C ARG A 114 8.21 -10.09 14.21
N GLN A 115 8.02 -9.66 12.96
CA GLN A 115 9.06 -9.09 12.09
C GLN A 115 9.36 -7.64 12.47
N HIS A 116 8.35 -6.92 12.96
CA HIS A 116 8.45 -5.52 13.40
C HIS A 116 7.90 -5.40 14.82
N LYS A 117 8.30 -4.35 15.54
CA LYS A 117 7.81 -4.05 16.89
C LYS A 117 6.53 -3.23 16.89
N LYS A 118 6.33 -2.40 15.87
CA LYS A 118 5.15 -1.55 15.73
C LYS A 118 4.88 -1.10 14.30
N VAL A 119 3.63 -0.70 14.06
CA VAL A 119 3.16 0.00 12.88
C VAL A 119 3.12 1.50 13.18
N VAL A 120 3.69 2.31 12.31
CA VAL A 120 3.66 3.78 12.44
C VAL A 120 3.06 4.38 11.17
N VAL A 121 1.90 5.02 11.31
CA VAL A 121 1.21 5.72 10.22
C VAL A 121 1.53 7.20 10.28
N PHE A 122 2.19 7.72 9.25
CA PHE A 122 2.36 9.15 9.04
C PHE A 122 1.35 9.66 8.03
N ARG A 123 0.64 10.74 8.40
CA ARG A 123 -0.27 11.44 7.49
C ARG A 123 0.10 12.92 7.39
N PRO A 124 0.13 13.51 6.18
CA PRO A 124 0.25 14.94 6.02
C PRO A 124 -1.00 15.66 6.56
N LEU A 125 -0.79 16.78 7.25
CA LEU A 125 -1.88 17.60 7.77
C LEU A 125 -2.37 18.54 6.66
N TYR A 126 -3.61 18.35 6.23
CA TYR A 126 -4.31 19.30 5.38
C TYR A 126 -5.54 19.82 6.11
N ALA A 127 -5.81 21.11 5.96
CA ALA A 127 -7.09 21.62 6.35
C ALA A 127 -8.15 21.19 5.35
N VAL A 128 -9.18 20.51 5.86
CA VAL A 128 -10.39 20.26 5.09
C VAL A 128 -11.19 21.57 5.05
N GLY A 129 -11.57 22.04 3.86
CA GLY A 129 -12.53 23.14 3.71
C GLY A 129 -11.97 24.57 3.74
N GLY A 130 -10.69 24.79 3.40
CA GLY A 130 -10.15 26.15 3.23
C GLY A 130 -9.97 26.96 4.52
N GLN A 131 -10.14 26.35 5.69
CA GLN A 131 -9.69 26.97 6.95
C GLN A 131 -8.18 26.86 7.04
N ASP A 132 -7.44 27.93 7.24
CA ASP A 132 -6.03 27.80 7.60
C ASP A 132 -5.93 26.94 8.88
N LEU A 133 -5.26 25.79 8.81
CA LEU A 133 -5.00 24.89 9.96
C LEU A 133 -4.12 25.54 11.05
N GLY A 134 -3.89 26.85 10.96
CA GLY A 134 -3.07 27.63 11.85
C GLY A 134 -3.58 27.68 13.29
N TYR A 135 -4.82 27.27 13.58
CA TYR A 135 -5.39 27.42 14.93
C TYR A 135 -6.44 26.35 15.27
N LEU A 136 -6.11 25.06 15.13
CA LEU A 136 -6.70 24.11 16.09
C LEU A 136 -5.90 24.26 17.40
N PRO A 137 -6.47 24.83 18.49
CA PRO A 137 -5.83 24.78 19.79
C PRO A 137 -5.78 23.31 20.25
N GLY A 138 -4.64 22.89 20.80
CA GLY A 138 -4.47 21.54 21.33
C GLY A 138 -3.13 20.88 21.02
N SER A 139 -2.86 19.76 21.67
CA SER A 139 -1.68 18.92 21.45
C SER A 139 -1.68 18.32 20.05
N SER A 140 -0.52 17.85 19.55
CA SER A 140 -0.47 17.12 18.27
C SER A 140 -1.39 15.90 18.26
N GLU A 141 -1.65 15.30 19.42
CA GLU A 141 -2.52 14.13 19.60
C GLU A 141 -3.99 14.49 19.45
N GLU A 142 -4.43 15.61 20.04
CA GLU A 142 -5.79 16.15 19.88
C GLU A 142 -6.09 16.54 18.43
N LYS A 143 -5.09 17.06 17.71
CA LYS A 143 -5.21 17.34 16.28
C LYS A 143 -5.37 16.06 15.48
N MET A 144 -4.63 15.00 15.82
CA MET A 144 -4.69 13.73 15.08
C MET A 144 -5.98 12.93 15.34
N GLY A 145 -6.76 13.27 16.36
CA GLY A 145 -7.97 12.54 16.79
C GLY A 145 -8.87 12.04 15.66
N PRO A 146 -9.37 12.91 14.75
CA PRO A 146 -10.24 12.49 13.65
C PRO A 146 -9.57 11.50 12.68
N TRP A 147 -8.26 11.65 12.45
CA TRP A 147 -7.51 10.77 11.56
C TRP A 147 -7.19 9.43 12.21
N ALA A 148 -6.83 9.44 13.49
CA ALA A 148 -6.66 8.23 14.29
C ALA A 148 -7.97 7.43 14.33
N GLN A 149 -9.11 8.12 14.49
CA GLN A 149 -10.43 7.48 14.46
C GLN A 149 -10.70 6.75 13.13
N ALA A 150 -10.40 7.35 11.97
CA ALA A 150 -10.58 6.68 10.67
C ALA A 150 -9.71 5.40 10.51
N VAL A 151 -8.50 5.41 11.10
CA VAL A 151 -7.64 4.23 11.16
C VAL A 151 -8.27 3.15 12.07
N PHE A 152 -8.79 3.55 13.24
CA PHE A 152 -9.44 2.62 14.17
C PHE A 152 -10.77 2.07 13.66
N ASP A 153 -11.57 2.86 12.94
CA ASP A 153 -12.79 2.41 12.28
C ASP A 153 -12.47 1.33 11.23
N SER A 154 -11.35 1.50 10.50
CA SER A 154 -10.87 0.50 9.55
C SER A 154 -10.45 -0.81 10.24
N LEU A 155 -9.88 -0.72 11.45
CA LEU A 155 -9.54 -1.89 12.26
C LEU A 155 -10.77 -2.60 12.82
N GLY A 156 -11.79 -1.85 13.25
CA GLY A 156 -13.04 -2.42 13.77
C GLY A 156 -13.78 -3.29 12.74
N ALA A 157 -13.50 -3.14 11.45
CA ALA A 157 -14.04 -3.99 10.39
C ALA A 157 -13.35 -5.35 10.27
N VAL A 158 -12.13 -5.51 10.79
CA VAL A 158 -11.30 -6.73 10.63
C VAL A 158 -10.92 -7.38 11.96
N ALA A 159 -11.04 -6.66 13.08
CA ALA A 159 -10.68 -7.15 14.41
C ALA A 159 -11.81 -6.87 15.43
N SER A 160 -11.87 -7.71 16.47
CA SER A 160 -12.82 -7.50 17.56
C SER A 160 -12.41 -6.27 18.39
N PRO A 161 -13.36 -5.60 19.07
CA PRO A 161 -13.06 -4.43 19.91
C PRO A 161 -11.95 -4.69 20.94
N HIS A 162 -11.91 -5.90 21.53
CA HIS A 162 -10.88 -6.28 22.49
C HIS A 162 -9.48 -6.35 21.87
N VAL A 163 -9.36 -6.86 20.65
CA VAL A 163 -8.07 -6.91 19.93
C VAL A 163 -7.61 -5.49 19.56
N VAL A 164 -8.55 -4.63 19.16
CA VAL A 164 -8.23 -3.21 18.88
C VAL A 164 -7.71 -2.51 20.14
N GLU A 165 -8.39 -2.70 21.28
CA GLU A 165 -7.94 -2.15 22.57
C GLU A 165 -6.53 -2.64 22.94
N GLU A 166 -6.24 -3.94 22.78
CA GLU A 166 -4.92 -4.49 23.03
C GLU A 166 -3.83 -3.85 22.14
N ILE A 167 -4.10 -3.65 20.84
CA ILE A 167 -3.18 -3.00 19.90
C ILE A 167 -2.81 -1.60 20.39
N LEU A 168 -3.79 -0.85 20.90
CA LEU A 168 -3.60 0.52 21.38
C LEU A 168 -2.85 0.55 22.70
N ASP A 169 -3.27 -0.25 23.68
CA ASP A 169 -2.66 -0.30 25.01
C ASP A 169 -1.18 -0.70 24.96
N ARG A 170 -0.84 -1.57 24.01
CA ARG A 170 0.54 -2.03 23.79
C ARG A 170 1.36 -1.09 22.89
N GLY A 171 0.76 -0.02 22.37
CA GLY A 171 1.43 0.94 21.48
C GLY A 171 1.90 0.30 20.17
N MET A 172 1.22 -0.74 19.70
CA MET A 172 1.59 -1.46 18.47
C MET A 172 1.26 -0.68 17.20
N LEU A 173 0.30 0.25 17.28
CA LEU A 173 -0.09 1.13 16.18
C LEU A 173 -0.08 2.58 16.64
N GLU A 174 0.71 3.40 15.97
CA GLU A 174 0.78 4.84 16.21
C GLU A 174 0.37 5.61 14.96
N VAL A 175 -0.46 6.65 15.12
CA VAL A 175 -0.82 7.57 14.04
C VAL A 175 -0.25 8.96 14.36
N LEU A 176 0.65 9.45 13.52
CA LEU A 176 1.42 10.66 13.76
C LEU A 176 1.35 11.62 12.56
N PRO A 177 1.45 12.94 12.79
CA PRO A 177 1.61 13.88 11.70
C PRO A 177 2.99 13.70 11.04
N LEU A 178 3.06 13.88 9.71
CA LEU A 178 4.31 13.69 8.95
C LEU A 178 5.48 14.53 9.47
N THR A 179 5.21 15.69 10.06
CA THR A 179 6.23 16.58 10.65
C THR A 179 7.07 15.90 11.73
N HIS A 180 6.53 14.90 12.41
CA HIS A 180 7.22 14.16 13.47
C HIS A 180 8.32 13.23 12.96
N ILE A 181 8.42 12.99 11.65
CA ILE A 181 9.46 12.11 11.10
C ILE A 181 10.87 12.71 11.14
N ARG A 182 10.97 14.05 11.19
CA ARG A 182 12.25 14.75 11.19
C ARG A 182 13.03 14.43 12.47
N GLY A 183 14.30 14.05 12.31
CA GLY A 183 15.17 13.72 13.45
C GLY A 183 14.93 12.32 14.05
N ARG A 184 14.08 11.48 13.44
CA ARG A 184 13.88 10.09 13.86
C ARG A 184 14.68 9.13 12.99
N SER A 185 15.03 7.96 13.54
CA SER A 185 15.41 6.79 12.75
C SER A 185 14.44 5.68 13.11
N LEU A 186 13.73 5.16 12.11
CA LEU A 186 12.64 4.20 12.28
C LEU A 186 13.21 2.79 12.08
N HIS A 187 13.63 2.16 13.18
CA HIS A 187 14.12 0.79 13.21
C HIS A 187 13.04 -0.18 13.69
N ASP A 188 13.11 -1.44 13.26
CA ASP A 188 12.17 -2.50 13.65
C ASP A 188 10.69 -2.09 13.48
N SER A 189 10.37 -1.32 12.43
CA SER A 189 9.08 -0.65 12.27
C SER A 189 8.45 -0.88 10.91
N PHE A 190 7.14 -1.11 10.88
CA PHE A 190 6.35 -1.09 9.66
C PHE A 190 5.75 0.31 9.48
N VAL A 191 6.31 1.09 8.56
CA VAL A 191 5.98 2.50 8.38
C VAL A 191 5.01 2.67 7.24
N ILE A 192 3.90 3.38 7.47
CA ILE A 192 2.93 3.72 6.43
C ILE A 192 2.96 5.24 6.26
N VAL A 193 3.11 5.70 5.03
CA VAL A 193 3.01 7.11 4.66
C VAL A 193 1.77 7.24 3.82
N ASP A 194 0.69 7.71 4.45
CA ASP A 194 -0.62 7.80 3.83
C ASP A 194 -0.75 9.12 3.04
N GLU A 195 -1.52 9.11 1.95
CA GLU A 195 -1.74 10.27 1.08
C GLU A 195 -0.46 10.85 0.44
N ALA A 196 0.49 9.98 0.05
CA ALA A 196 1.79 10.39 -0.46
C ALA A 196 1.76 11.20 -1.77
N GLN A 197 0.62 11.23 -2.50
CA GLN A 197 0.42 12.08 -3.69
C GLN A 197 0.55 13.58 -3.38
N SER A 198 0.37 13.94 -2.12
CA SER A 198 0.34 15.31 -1.64
C SER A 198 1.73 15.83 -1.23
N LEU A 199 2.73 14.96 -1.26
CA LEU A 199 4.09 15.25 -0.82
C LEU A 199 5.01 15.62 -2.00
N GLU A 200 5.80 16.66 -1.79
CA GLU A 200 6.92 16.99 -2.66
C GLU A 200 8.04 15.94 -2.56
N ARG A 201 8.86 15.83 -3.61
CA ARG A 201 9.93 14.83 -3.69
C ARG A 201 10.98 14.96 -2.58
N ASN A 202 11.36 16.18 -2.20
CA ASN A 202 12.27 16.45 -1.09
C ASN A 202 11.73 15.93 0.26
N VAL A 203 10.42 16.01 0.48
CA VAL A 203 9.75 15.48 1.67
C VAL A 203 9.74 13.96 1.63
N LEU A 204 9.41 13.34 0.50
CA LEU A 204 9.49 11.89 0.32
C LEU A 204 10.91 11.36 0.55
N LEU A 205 11.94 12.04 0.04
CA LEU A 205 13.35 11.69 0.32
C LEU A 205 13.68 11.82 1.81
N THR A 206 13.17 12.85 2.47
CA THR A 206 13.33 13.03 3.92
C THR A 206 12.70 11.88 4.69
N VAL A 207 11.57 11.35 4.23
CA VAL A 207 10.88 10.21 4.84
C VAL A 207 11.65 8.91 4.60
N LEU A 208 11.96 8.60 3.34
CA LEU A 208 12.61 7.36 2.95
C LEU A 208 14.02 7.22 3.55
N SER A 209 14.75 8.32 3.72
CA SER A 209 16.07 8.32 4.38
C SER A 209 16.04 8.05 5.89
N ARG A 210 14.85 7.97 6.51
CA ARG A 210 14.68 7.72 7.95
C ARG A 210 14.35 6.27 8.26
N ILE A 211 14.12 5.46 7.21
CA ILE A 211 13.84 4.03 7.35
C ILE A 211 15.14 3.32 7.70
N GLY A 212 15.19 2.81 8.92
CA GLY A 212 16.36 2.12 9.48
C GLY A 212 16.34 0.61 9.21
N ALA A 213 17.28 -0.09 9.84
CA ALA A 213 17.35 -1.56 9.79
C ALA A 213 16.04 -2.22 10.26
N ASN A 214 15.74 -3.37 9.66
CA ASN A 214 14.55 -4.19 9.93
C ASN A 214 13.24 -3.41 9.85
N SER A 215 13.14 -2.50 8.88
CA SER A 215 11.94 -1.70 8.67
C SER A 215 11.48 -1.78 7.23
N LYS A 216 10.16 -1.71 7.05
CA LYS A 216 9.50 -1.58 5.75
C LYS A 216 8.76 -0.25 5.71
N VAL A 217 8.72 0.38 4.54
CA VAL A 217 7.89 1.57 4.30
C VAL A 217 6.89 1.33 3.18
N VAL A 218 5.63 1.69 3.44
CA VAL A 218 4.52 1.62 2.49
C VAL A 218 4.05 3.03 2.18
N LEU A 219 4.08 3.40 0.90
CA LEU A 219 3.55 4.67 0.40
C LEU A 219 2.17 4.40 -0.22
N THR A 220 1.10 4.90 0.38
CA THR A 220 -0.22 4.87 -0.27
C THR A 220 -0.44 6.18 -1.01
N HIS A 221 -1.03 6.13 -2.20
CA HIS A 221 -1.32 7.35 -2.95
C HIS A 221 -2.46 7.22 -3.95
N ASP A 222 -3.05 8.35 -4.29
CA ASP A 222 -4.01 8.51 -5.39
C ASP A 222 -3.54 9.62 -6.32
N VAL A 223 -2.87 9.25 -7.42
CA VAL A 223 -2.32 10.22 -8.39
C VAL A 223 -3.43 11.05 -9.05
N ALA A 224 -4.66 10.53 -9.16
CA ALA A 224 -5.78 11.26 -9.75
C ALA A 224 -6.26 12.43 -8.86
N GLN A 225 -6.00 12.40 -7.55
CA GLN A 225 -6.34 13.50 -6.64
C GLN A 225 -5.31 14.65 -6.64
N ARG A 226 -4.26 14.56 -7.47
CA ARG A 226 -3.18 15.56 -7.49
C ARG A 226 -3.58 16.90 -8.09
N ASP A 227 -4.59 16.95 -8.94
CA ASP A 227 -4.95 18.17 -9.67
C ASP A 227 -5.39 19.32 -8.73
N ASN A 228 -5.75 19.01 -7.48
CA ASN A 228 -6.09 19.99 -6.44
C ASN A 228 -4.90 20.36 -5.52
N LEU A 229 -3.68 19.91 -5.82
CA LEU A 229 -2.52 20.03 -4.94
C LEU A 229 -1.41 20.89 -5.55
N ARG A 230 -0.62 21.57 -4.69
CA ARG A 230 0.52 22.44 -5.06
C ARG A 230 1.76 21.67 -5.58
N VAL A 231 1.61 20.45 -6.07
CA VAL A 231 2.73 19.57 -6.48
C VAL A 231 2.80 19.53 -8.02
N GLY A 232 3.95 19.86 -8.60
CA GLY A 232 4.13 19.88 -10.06
C GLY A 232 3.85 18.52 -10.73
N ARG A 233 3.31 18.52 -11.96
CA ARG A 233 2.87 17.32 -12.71
C ARG A 233 3.90 16.18 -12.80
N HIS A 234 5.20 16.49 -12.78
CA HIS A 234 6.30 15.53 -12.87
C HIS A 234 7.09 15.34 -11.57
N ASP A 235 6.54 15.79 -10.44
CA ASP A 235 7.22 15.75 -9.14
C ASP A 235 6.52 14.79 -8.15
N GLY A 236 7.15 14.53 -6.99
CA GLY A 236 6.55 13.77 -5.88
C GLY A 236 6.59 12.24 -6.06
N VAL A 237 5.51 11.56 -5.65
CA VAL A 237 5.48 10.09 -5.54
C VAL A 237 5.66 9.37 -6.88
N VAL A 238 5.15 9.93 -7.99
CA VAL A 238 5.30 9.35 -9.32
C VAL A 238 6.77 9.29 -9.74
N ALA A 239 7.55 10.35 -9.47
CA ALA A 239 8.97 10.38 -9.78
C ALA A 239 9.75 9.34 -8.96
N VAL A 240 9.34 9.10 -7.71
CA VAL A 240 9.93 8.04 -6.86
C VAL A 240 9.64 6.66 -7.44
N VAL A 241 8.38 6.39 -7.81
CA VAL A 241 7.96 5.11 -8.41
C VAL A 241 8.76 4.82 -9.68
N GLU A 242 8.83 5.78 -10.61
CA GLU A 242 9.56 5.60 -11.86
C GLU A 242 11.07 5.42 -11.64
N LYS A 243 11.65 6.11 -10.66
CA LYS A 243 13.10 6.00 -10.39
C LYS A 243 13.50 4.68 -9.72
N LEU A 244 12.62 4.10 -8.91
CA LEU A 244 12.89 2.87 -8.16
C LEU A 244 12.38 1.61 -8.86
N LYS A 245 11.59 1.75 -9.93
CA LYS A 245 11.02 0.65 -10.69
C LYS A 245 12.07 -0.39 -11.09
N GLY A 246 11.78 -1.65 -10.78
CA GLY A 246 12.64 -2.79 -11.09
C GLY A 246 13.77 -3.05 -10.08
N HIS A 247 13.95 -2.19 -9.07
CA HIS A 247 14.90 -2.45 -7.99
C HIS A 247 14.35 -3.54 -7.03
N PRO A 248 15.15 -4.54 -6.61
CA PRO A 248 14.66 -5.65 -5.76
C PRO A 248 14.05 -5.22 -4.43
N LEU A 249 14.49 -4.10 -3.85
CA LEU A 249 13.92 -3.55 -2.61
C LEU A 249 12.65 -2.72 -2.80
N PHE A 250 12.20 -2.50 -4.04
CA PHE A 250 11.06 -1.64 -4.35
C PHE A 250 10.00 -2.37 -5.17
N ALA A 251 8.75 -2.33 -4.70
CA ALA A 251 7.62 -2.83 -5.45
C ALA A 251 6.54 -1.76 -5.62
N HIS A 252 5.81 -1.82 -6.73
CA HIS A 252 4.68 -0.94 -6.98
C HIS A 252 3.52 -1.68 -7.64
N VAL A 253 2.32 -1.48 -7.09
CA VAL A 253 1.05 -1.96 -7.65
C VAL A 253 0.02 -0.82 -7.64
N THR A 254 -0.79 -0.76 -8.68
CA THR A 254 -1.90 0.18 -8.80
C THR A 254 -3.21 -0.60 -8.67
N LEU A 255 -4.02 -0.22 -7.70
CA LEU A 255 -5.36 -0.76 -7.48
C LEU A 255 -6.37 0.05 -8.31
N THR A 256 -6.96 -0.60 -9.29
CA THR A 256 -7.88 0.03 -10.25
C THR A 256 -9.34 -0.11 -9.81
N ARG A 257 -9.70 -1.27 -9.24
CA ARG A 257 -11.08 -1.60 -8.86
C ARG A 257 -11.45 -1.03 -7.50
N SER A 258 -12.48 -0.18 -7.48
CA SER A 258 -13.07 0.33 -6.24
C SER A 258 -13.93 -0.75 -5.58
N GLU A 259 -13.81 -0.90 -4.26
CA GLU A 259 -14.63 -1.80 -3.44
C GLU A 259 -15.80 -1.05 -2.77
N ARG A 260 -16.09 0.16 -3.24
CA ARG A 260 -17.19 0.99 -2.72
C ARG A 260 -18.54 0.31 -2.97
N SER A 261 -19.49 0.59 -2.06
CA SER A 261 -20.87 0.16 -2.24
C SER A 261 -21.45 0.71 -3.56
N PRO A 262 -22.46 0.05 -4.14
CA PRO A 262 -23.12 0.55 -5.35
C PRO A 262 -23.61 2.00 -5.21
N VAL A 263 -24.03 2.40 -4.00
CA VAL A 263 -24.44 3.78 -3.69
C VAL A 263 -23.26 4.76 -3.83
N ALA A 264 -22.12 4.45 -3.23
CA ALA A 264 -20.95 5.33 -3.30
C ALA A 264 -20.33 5.35 -4.71
N ALA A 265 -20.43 4.25 -5.47
CA ALA A 265 -20.06 4.22 -6.89
C ALA A 265 -20.96 5.16 -7.71
N LEU A 266 -22.28 5.04 -7.58
CA LEU A 266 -23.27 5.90 -8.26
C LEU A 266 -23.04 7.38 -7.97
N VAL A 267 -22.85 7.75 -6.70
CA VAL A 267 -22.61 9.15 -6.31
C VAL A 267 -21.31 9.69 -6.91
N THR A 268 -20.25 8.87 -6.95
CA THR A 268 -18.97 9.27 -7.55
C THR A 268 -19.14 9.51 -9.05
N GLU A 269 -19.78 8.58 -9.76
CA GLU A 269 -20.09 8.70 -11.19
C GLU A 269 -20.94 9.95 -11.49
N MET A 270 -22.03 10.15 -10.75
CA MET A 270 -22.95 11.27 -10.98
C MET A 270 -22.38 12.65 -10.62
N LEU A 271 -21.43 12.74 -9.68
CA LEU A 271 -20.90 14.02 -9.20
C LEU A 271 -19.53 14.38 -9.77
N GLU A 272 -18.70 13.42 -10.20
CA GLU A 272 -17.43 13.70 -10.87
C GLU A 272 -17.63 14.17 -12.32
N ASP A 273 -18.72 13.77 -12.98
CA ASP A 273 -19.09 14.24 -14.33
C ASP A 273 -19.63 15.69 -14.36
N VAL A 274 -19.86 16.31 -13.20
CA VAL A 274 -20.23 17.73 -13.11
C VAL A 274 -18.98 18.60 -13.14
N SER A 275 -18.28 18.57 -14.27
CA SER A 275 -17.31 19.59 -14.64
C SER A 275 -18.05 20.72 -15.35
N LEU A 276 -18.41 21.79 -14.63
CA LEU A 276 -18.86 23.07 -15.20
C LEU A 276 -17.67 23.89 -15.71
#